data_AF-A0A6I9WMG4-F1
#
_entry.id   AF-A0A6I9WMG4-F1
#
_cell.length_a   1.000
_cell.length_b   1.000
_cell.length_c   1.000
_cell.angle_alpha   90.00
_cell.angle_beta   90.00
_cell.angle_gamma   90.00
#
_symmetry.space_group_name_H-M   'P 1'
#
loop_
_entity.id
_entity.type
_entity.pdbx_description
1 polymer ?
#
loop_
_entity_poly.entity_id
_entity_poly.type
_entity_poly.pdbx_seq_one_letter_code
_entity_poly.pdbx_strand_id
1 'polypeptide(L)'
;MKKMQGMSFSSVMKNPALLPLYFCIGLGGCGAFLYTLRLATRNPDVSWLNKKEAEPWNTYKDKHYKFYATKDEYTKVKSPAPEY
;
A
#
# COMPACT_ATOMS: atom_id res chain seq x y z
N MET A 1 -38.02 18.00 -2.30
CA MET A 1 -36.85 17.32 -1.70
C MET A 1 -35.72 18.32 -1.55
N LYS A 2 -35.26 18.59 -0.32
CA LYS A 2 -34.16 19.54 -0.04
C LYS A 2 -32.84 18.89 -0.48
N LYS A 3 -32.17 19.42 -1.51
CA LYS A 3 -30.82 18.97 -1.90
C LYS A 3 -29.88 19.28 -0.73
N MET A 4 -29.25 18.24 -0.17
CA MET A 4 -28.28 18.41 0.90
C MET A 4 -27.10 19.25 0.38
N GLN A 5 -26.82 20.37 1.05
CA GLN A 5 -25.67 21.21 0.74
C GLN A 5 -24.39 20.48 1.19
N GLY A 6 -23.39 20.43 0.30
CA GLY A 6 -22.09 19.80 0.57
C GLY A 6 -21.71 18.65 -0.37
N MET A 7 -22.68 17.98 -1.04
CA MET A 7 -22.40 16.83 -1.90
C MET A 7 -22.10 17.15 -3.38
N SER A 8 -22.26 18.40 -3.83
CA SER A 8 -21.90 18.80 -5.19
C SER A 8 -20.67 19.71 -5.20
N PHE A 9 -19.86 19.63 -6.27
CA PHE A 9 -18.69 20.48 -6.47
C PHE A 9 -19.01 21.97 -6.32
N SER A 10 -20.16 22.42 -6.85
CA SER A 10 -20.63 23.80 -6.70
C SER A 10 -21.01 24.18 -5.27
N SER A 11 -21.37 23.21 -4.41
CA SER A 11 -21.70 23.45 -3.00
C SER A 11 -20.47 23.47 -2.10
N VAL A 12 -19.43 22.71 -2.46
CA VAL A 12 -18.13 22.70 -1.77
C VAL A 12 -17.36 24.00 -2.03
N MET A 13 -17.37 24.52 -3.27
CA MET A 13 -16.78 25.84 -3.55
C MET A 13 -17.49 27.00 -2.84
N LYS A 14 -18.79 26.87 -2.53
CA LYS A 14 -19.54 27.88 -1.76
C LYS A 14 -19.18 27.90 -0.27
N ASN A 15 -18.62 26.81 0.26
CA ASN A 15 -18.25 26.68 1.67
C ASN A 15 -16.79 26.20 1.77
N PRO A 16 -15.80 27.10 1.72
CA PRO A 16 -14.39 26.73 1.69
C PRO A 16 -13.93 25.96 2.95
N ALA A 17 -14.66 26.06 4.05
CA ALA A 17 -14.40 25.28 5.27
C ALA A 17 -14.56 23.75 5.09
N LEU A 18 -15.30 23.29 4.07
CA LEU A 18 -15.46 21.85 3.80
C LEU A 18 -14.27 21.23 3.04
N LEU A 19 -13.47 22.03 2.33
CA LEU A 19 -12.29 21.55 1.58
C LEU A 19 -11.27 20.79 2.45
N PRO A 20 -10.81 21.31 3.61
CA PRO A 20 -9.83 20.59 4.43
C PRO A 20 -10.39 19.26 4.98
N LEU A 21 -11.69 19.19 5.26
CA LEU A 21 -12.33 17.95 5.70
C LEU A 21 -12.31 16.89 4.60
N TYR A 22 -12.72 17.25 3.37
CA TYR A 22 -12.66 16.33 2.23
C TYR A 22 -11.24 15.93 1.87
N PHE A 23 -10.27 16.84 2.04
CA PHE A 23 -8.86 16.54 1.83
C PHE A 23 -8.37 15.46 2.80
N CYS A 24 -8.63 15.59 4.10
CA CYS A 24 -8.24 14.58 5.09
C CYS A 24 -8.91 13.21 4.82
N ILE A 25 -10.19 13.21 4.46
CA ILE A 25 -10.92 11.97 4.14
C ILE A 25 -10.36 11.33 2.86
N GLY A 26 -10.13 12.13 1.81
CA GLY A 26 -9.54 11.67 0.56
C GLY A 26 -8.14 11.13 0.76
N LEU A 27 -7.30 11.83 1.52
CA LEU A 27 -5.93 11.41 1.83
C LEU A 27 -5.93 10.10 2.63
N GLY A 28 -6.81 9.97 3.63
CA GLY A 28 -6.97 8.73 4.39
C GLY A 28 -7.44 7.56 3.52
N GLY A 29 -8.44 7.77 2.67
CA GLY A 29 -8.96 6.76 1.75
C GLY A 29 -7.93 6.32 0.70
N CYS A 30 -7.26 7.29 0.07
CA CYS A 30 -6.17 7.01 -0.86
C CYS A 30 -5.01 6.30 -0.17
N GLY A 31 -4.62 6.70 1.04
CA GLY A 31 -3.55 6.05 1.80
C GLY A 31 -3.88 4.60 2.12
N ALA A 32 -5.11 4.33 2.58
CA ALA A 32 -5.57 2.96 2.84
C ALA A 32 -5.57 2.11 1.57
N PHE A 33 -6.10 2.63 0.46
CA PHE A 33 -6.12 1.94 -0.82
C PHE A 33 -4.72 1.65 -1.37
N LEU A 34 -3.81 2.62 -1.30
CA LEU A 34 -2.42 2.44 -1.75
C LEU A 34 -1.69 1.40 -0.90
N TYR A 35 -1.92 1.40 0.41
CA TYR A 35 -1.30 0.42 1.30
C TYR A 35 -1.83 -1.00 1.04
N THR A 36 -3.14 -1.17 0.89
CA THR A 36 -3.73 -2.49 0.56
C THR A 36 -3.29 -2.98 -0.81
N LEU A 37 -3.21 -2.11 -1.83
CA LEU A 37 -2.68 -2.45 -3.15
C LEU A 37 -1.22 -2.89 -3.09
N ARG A 38 -0.41 -2.21 -2.26
CA ARG A 38 0.99 -2.58 -2.02
C ARG A 38 1.10 -3.94 -1.35
N LEU A 39 0.28 -4.22 -0.33
CA LEU A 39 0.23 -5.51 0.33
C LEU A 39 -0.17 -6.60 -0.67
N ALA A 40 -1.21 -6.38 -1.46
CA ALA A 40 -1.68 -7.30 -2.47
C ALA A 40 -0.57 -7.68 -3.47
N THR A 41 0.20 -6.71 -3.96
CA THR A 41 1.14 -6.94 -5.08
C THR A 41 2.57 -7.29 -4.66
N ARG A 42 3.00 -6.89 -3.46
CA ARG A 42 4.40 -7.04 -3.01
C ARG A 42 4.57 -7.98 -1.81
N ASN A 43 3.49 -8.57 -1.30
CA ASN A 43 3.57 -9.57 -0.24
C ASN A 43 3.99 -10.93 -0.81
N PRO A 44 5.08 -11.55 -0.31
CA PRO A 44 5.48 -12.90 -0.73
C PRO A 44 4.39 -13.96 -0.50
N ASP A 45 3.48 -13.75 0.46
CA ASP A 45 2.38 -14.68 0.74
C ASP A 45 1.22 -14.59 -0.28
N VAL A 46 1.19 -13.53 -1.09
CA VAL A 46 0.09 -13.29 -2.03
C VAL A 46 0.58 -13.52 -3.45
N SER A 47 0.12 -14.60 -4.07
CA SER A 47 0.44 -14.94 -5.44
C SER A 47 -0.79 -14.81 -6.34
N TRP A 48 -0.76 -13.85 -7.27
CA TRP A 48 -1.84 -13.63 -8.24
C TRP A 48 -1.76 -14.57 -9.45
N LEU A 49 -0.60 -15.16 -9.69
CA LEU A 49 -0.30 -16.01 -10.83
C LEU A 49 0.46 -17.23 -10.31
N ASN A 50 0.04 -18.43 -10.71
CA ASN A 50 0.83 -19.64 -10.48
C ASN A 50 2.11 -19.58 -11.33
N LYS A 51 3.15 -18.92 -10.81
CA LYS A 51 4.48 -18.94 -11.41
C LYS A 51 4.99 -20.39 -11.37
N LYS A 52 5.36 -20.92 -12.54
CA LYS A 52 5.91 -22.27 -12.75
C LYS A 52 7.32 -22.47 -12.17
N GLU A 53 7.79 -21.56 -11.33
CA GLU A 53 9.08 -21.67 -10.66
C GLU A 53 8.91 -22.71 -9.55
N ALA A 54 9.66 -23.81 -9.60
CA ALA A 54 9.59 -24.86 -8.58
C ALA A 54 10.01 -24.33 -7.18
N GLU A 55 10.76 -23.23 -7.13
CA GLU A 55 11.35 -22.67 -5.91
C GLU A 55 11.04 -21.16 -5.72
N PRO A 56 9.80 -20.80 -5.35
CA PRO A 56 9.38 -19.40 -5.20
C PRO A 56 10.16 -18.63 -4.11
N TRP A 57 10.72 -19.33 -3.13
CA TRP A 57 11.53 -18.75 -2.05
C TRP A 57 12.83 -18.09 -2.53
N ASN A 58 13.41 -18.53 -3.66
CA ASN A 58 14.64 -17.92 -4.19
C ASN A 58 14.43 -16.47 -4.63
N THR A 59 13.22 -16.10 -5.09
CA THR A 59 12.93 -14.72 -5.54
C THR A 59 13.00 -13.71 -4.39
N TYR A 60 12.75 -14.15 -3.16
CA TYR A 60 12.65 -13.30 -1.98
C TYR A 60 13.79 -13.51 -0.97
N LYS A 61 14.80 -14.34 -1.30
CA LYS A 61 15.91 -14.72 -0.41
C LYS A 61 16.65 -13.50 0.18
N ASP A 62 16.90 -12.49 -0.65
CA ASP A 62 17.62 -11.27 -0.27
C ASP A 62 16.73 -10.01 -0.23
N LYS A 63 15.40 -10.19 -0.32
CA LYS A 63 14.45 -9.08 -0.37
C LYS A 63 13.70 -8.93 0.94
N HIS A 64 13.52 -7.68 1.36
CA HIS A 64 12.70 -7.37 2.53
C HIS A 64 11.28 -7.01 2.14
N TYR A 65 10.33 -7.61 2.84
CA TYR A 65 8.91 -7.30 2.70
C TYR A 65 8.47 -6.06 3.47
N LYS A 66 9.25 -5.59 4.45
CA LYS A 66 8.89 -4.42 5.24
C LYS A 66 8.75 -3.18 4.34
N PHE A 67 7.79 -2.32 4.64
CA PHE A 67 7.62 -1.05 3.92
C PHE A 67 8.79 -0.10 4.16
N TYR A 68 9.36 -0.16 5.37
CA TYR A 68 10.56 0.53 5.75
C TYR A 68 11.47 -0.44 6.52
N ALA A 69 12.74 -0.45 6.16
CA ALA A 69 13.79 -1.18 6.85
C ALA A 69 15.01 -0.28 6.98
N THR A 70 15.74 -0.43 8.08
CA THR A 70 16.97 0.33 8.31
C THR A 70 18.14 -0.28 7.54
N LYS A 71 19.17 0.50 7.20
CA LYS A 71 20.38 0.00 6.51
C LYS A 71 21.04 -1.17 7.26
N ASP A 72 20.97 -1.15 8.58
CA ASP A 72 21.49 -2.21 9.44
C ASP A 72 20.72 -3.53 9.26
N GLU A 73 19.39 -3.48 9.18
CA GLU A 73 18.55 -4.66 8.89
C GLU A 73 18.86 -5.27 7.52
N TYR A 74 19.10 -4.44 6.50
CA TYR A 74 19.48 -4.93 5.16
C TYR A 74 20.82 -5.68 5.15
N THR A 75 21.74 -5.31 6.04
CA THR A 75 23.08 -5.92 6.08
C THR A 75 23.07 -7.24 6.86
N LYS A 76 22.16 -7.37 7.85
CA LYS A 76 22.07 -8.51 8.76
C LYS A 76 21.13 -9.62 8.29
N VAL A 77 20.14 -9.31 7.46
CA VAL A 77 19.17 -10.29 6.94
C VAL A 77 19.73 -10.91 5.66
N LYS A 78 20.65 -11.84 5.82
CA LYS A 78 20.92 -12.85 4.79
C LYS A 78 20.15 -14.11 5.15
N SER A 79 19.59 -14.79 4.14
CA SER A 79 18.94 -16.07 4.38
C SER A 79 19.93 -17.05 5.02
N PRO A 80 19.59 -17.70 6.14
CA PRO A 80 20.45 -18.71 6.75
C PRO A 80 20.49 -20.02 5.95
N ALA A 81 19.65 -20.14 4.91
CA ALA A 81 19.60 -21.32 4.07
C ALA A 81 20.91 -21.45 3.25
N PRO A 82 21.49 -22.66 3.16
CA PRO A 82 22.69 -22.90 2.37
C PRO A 82 22.44 -22.62 0.89
N GLU A 83 23.47 -22.14 0.20
CA GLU A 83 23.45 -22.00 -1.26
C GLU A 83 23.85 -23.35 -1.87
N TYR A 84 23.06 -23.83 -2.84
CA TYR A 84 23.26 -25.10 -3.52
C TYR A 84 23.89 -24.89 -4.90
#